data_AF-A0A399Z4P3-F1
#
_entry.id   AF-A0A399Z4P3-F1
#
_cell.length_a   1.000
_cell.length_b   1.000
_cell.length_c   1.000
_cell.angle_alpha   90.00
_cell.angle_beta   90.00
_cell.angle_gamma   90.00
#
_symmetry.space_group_name_H-M   'P 1'
#
loop_
_entity.id
_entity.type
_entity.pdbx_description
1 polymer ?
#
loop_
_entity_poly.entity_id
_entity_poly.type
_entity_poly.pdbx_seq_one_letter_code
_entity_poly.pdbx_strand_id
1 'polypeptide(L)'
;MSLIGTAAQPLRVAIIGAGPAGFYAAERLFKETELVIEVDMFDRLPTPFGLVRNGVAPDHQKIKSVTAAFDRIANNPRFRFFGNVELGRDLSLDDFKANYHQILFSTGAQTDRPLGIPGDELIGSHPATEFVAWYNGHPDFRDCQFDLTQERVAVIGVGNVAIDVARILCRTQEELMKTDIADYALEALSKSQVKEVYILGRRGPAQAAFTAPEAKELGEMADCDTLVPPAEAELDPLSLASMASADRADVRKVEIIQELSHRQPTGKAKRLTLRFLVSPTELIGDEAGHVKQMKLVHNELYATDAGSLRSRSTDRTETLDVGLVFRSIGYRGVPLPGVPFNDSWGVIPNDAGRVIDMQTKEPVCGLYTAGWIKRGPTGVIGTNKPDAAETVESMLEDARNGDLLAPAHATSESAAAFVLERQPELVTYADWKQLDAMELNKGKEQGRPRVKFTRIEDMLAALRE
;
A
#
# COMPACT_ATOMS: atom_id res chain seq x y z
N MET A 1 36.57 1.69 23.06
CA MET A 1 35.12 1.51 22.85
C MET A 1 34.60 2.77 22.20
N SER A 2 33.86 2.63 21.11
CA SER A 2 33.17 3.76 20.47
C SER A 2 32.31 4.48 21.51
N LEU A 3 32.38 5.81 21.56
CA LEU A 3 31.54 6.66 22.43
C LEU A 3 30.10 6.79 21.90
N ILE A 4 29.81 6.21 20.72
CA ILE A 4 28.50 6.26 20.05
C ILE A 4 27.46 5.49 20.87
N GLY A 5 26.25 6.04 20.96
CA GLY A 5 25.16 5.50 21.77
C GLY A 5 25.19 5.98 23.23
N THR A 6 26.00 6.99 23.56
CA THR A 6 25.96 7.66 24.87
C THR A 6 25.12 8.94 24.81
N ALA A 7 24.77 9.52 25.96
CA ALA A 7 24.05 10.80 25.98
C ALA A 7 24.86 11.95 25.34
N ALA A 8 26.19 11.89 25.38
CA ALA A 8 27.06 12.89 24.78
C ALA A 8 27.27 12.67 23.26
N GLN A 9 27.14 11.42 22.80
CA GLN A 9 27.24 11.05 21.39
C GLN A 9 26.17 10.00 21.05
N PRO A 10 24.90 10.42 20.86
CA PRO A 10 23.83 9.49 20.55
C PRO A 10 24.02 8.75 19.22
N LEU A 11 23.49 7.53 19.14
CA LEU A 11 23.41 6.80 17.87
C LEU A 11 22.31 7.45 17.01
N ARG A 12 22.75 8.20 16.00
CA ARG A 12 21.89 8.83 14.97
C ARG A 12 21.39 7.83 13.94
N VAL A 13 20.07 7.71 13.81
CA VAL A 13 19.39 6.85 12.83
C VAL A 13 18.47 7.69 11.94
N ALA A 14 18.61 7.55 10.62
CA ALA A 14 17.65 8.08 9.65
C ALA A 14 16.66 6.97 9.25
N ILE A 15 15.36 7.27 9.20
CA ILE A 15 14.33 6.37 8.66
C ILE A 15 13.69 7.05 7.44
N ILE A 16 13.79 6.43 6.26
CA ILE A 16 13.24 6.96 5.01
C ILE A 16 11.90 6.30 4.70
N GLY A 17 10.82 7.06 4.85
CA GLY A 17 9.43 6.67 4.68
C GLY A 17 8.69 6.57 6.01
N ALA A 18 7.62 7.36 6.18
CA ALA A 18 6.84 7.47 7.41
C ALA A 18 5.60 6.56 7.44
N GLY A 19 5.69 5.37 6.83
CA GLY A 19 4.66 4.33 6.91
C GLY A 19 4.75 3.49 8.18
N PRO A 20 3.89 2.46 8.34
CA PRO A 20 3.90 1.57 9.49
C PRO A 20 5.26 0.95 9.82
N ALA A 21 6.00 0.49 8.80
CA ALA A 21 7.31 -0.13 9.00
C ALA A 21 8.32 0.84 9.65
N GLY A 22 8.35 2.10 9.20
CA GLY A 22 9.20 3.12 9.79
C GLY A 22 8.83 3.43 11.24
N PHE A 23 7.53 3.58 11.54
CA PHE A 23 7.07 3.81 12.92
C PHE A 23 7.33 2.61 13.83
N TYR A 24 7.12 1.37 13.37
CA TYR A 24 7.42 0.19 14.18
C TYR A 24 8.93 0.00 14.40
N ALA A 25 9.77 0.37 13.44
CA ALA A 25 11.22 0.38 13.62
C ALA A 25 11.63 1.42 14.68
N ALA A 26 11.11 2.65 14.60
CA ALA A 26 11.32 3.68 15.61
C ALA A 26 10.85 3.21 17.01
N GLU A 27 9.68 2.58 17.11
CA GLU A 27 9.18 2.00 18.37
C GLU A 27 10.16 0.98 18.95
N ARG A 28 10.73 0.10 18.12
CA ARG A 28 11.68 -0.92 18.57
C ARG A 28 13.03 -0.32 18.96
N LEU A 29 13.53 0.67 18.21
CA LEU A 29 14.76 1.40 18.55
C LEU A 29 14.62 2.09 19.91
N PHE A 30 13.49 2.73 20.20
CA PHE A 30 13.28 3.40 21.49
C PHE A 30 13.12 2.45 22.69
N LYS A 31 12.90 1.15 22.46
CA LYS A 31 12.91 0.13 23.51
C LYS A 31 14.32 -0.34 23.88
N GLU A 32 15.34 0.01 23.10
CA GLU A 32 16.72 -0.18 23.50
C GLU A 32 17.07 0.75 24.68
N THR A 33 17.70 0.18 25.70
CA THR A 33 18.01 0.86 26.97
C THR A 33 19.51 1.07 27.17
N GLU A 34 20.36 0.29 26.50
CA GLU A 34 21.81 0.39 26.62
C GLU A 34 22.39 1.52 25.77
N LEU A 35 21.72 1.85 24.66
CA LEU A 35 22.14 2.89 23.73
C LEU A 35 21.15 4.06 23.77
N VAL A 36 21.69 5.28 23.80
CA VAL A 36 20.95 6.51 23.52
C VAL A 36 20.84 6.63 22.00
N ILE A 37 19.62 6.47 21.49
CA ILE A 37 19.31 6.50 20.05
C ILE A 37 18.42 7.71 19.75
N GLU A 38 18.78 8.45 18.71
CA GLU A 38 17.99 9.56 18.17
C GLU A 38 17.58 9.24 16.74
N VAL A 39 16.28 9.41 16.46
CA VAL A 39 15.66 9.00 15.20
C VAL A 39 15.11 10.22 14.49
N ASP A 40 15.56 10.41 13.25
CA ASP A 40 14.96 11.34 12.30
C ASP A 40 14.22 10.54 11.23
N MET A 41 12.93 10.78 11.09
CA MET A 41 12.08 10.13 10.09
C MET A 41 11.74 11.10 8.97
N PHE A 42 11.98 10.67 7.74
CA PHE A 42 11.81 11.45 6.53
C PHE A 42 10.64 10.92 5.72
N ASP A 43 9.85 11.81 5.12
CA ASP A 43 8.87 11.44 4.11
C ASP A 43 8.79 12.51 3.03
N ARG A 44 8.64 12.07 1.78
CA ARG A 44 8.49 13.00 0.65
C ARG A 44 7.18 13.78 0.72
N LEU A 45 6.17 13.29 1.44
CA LEU A 45 4.91 13.99 1.66
C LEU A 45 4.97 14.81 2.95
N PRO A 46 4.26 15.96 3.01
CA PRO A 46 4.00 16.67 4.27
C PRO A 46 3.33 15.81 5.35
N THR A 47 2.53 14.82 4.94
CA THR A 47 1.69 14.02 5.84
C THR A 47 2.31 12.63 6.06
N PRO A 48 2.49 12.17 7.32
CA PRO A 48 3.01 10.85 7.63
C PRO A 48 1.94 9.75 7.45
N PHE A 49 2.30 8.55 7.90
CA PHE A 49 1.49 7.33 8.00
C PHE A 49 1.35 6.52 6.70
N GLY A 50 1.88 7.02 5.58
CA GLY A 50 1.93 6.30 4.30
C GLY A 50 0.58 5.71 3.90
N LEU A 51 0.56 4.42 3.56
CA LEU A 51 -0.66 3.73 3.13
C LEU A 51 -1.75 3.63 4.21
N VAL A 52 -1.49 3.89 5.49
CA VAL A 52 -2.58 3.98 6.47
C VAL A 52 -3.48 5.19 6.17
N ARG A 53 -2.88 6.30 5.70
CA ARG A 53 -3.59 7.50 5.30
C ARG A 53 -4.03 7.46 3.83
N ASN A 54 -3.14 6.99 2.95
CA ASN A 54 -3.27 7.12 1.50
C ASN A 54 -3.65 5.81 0.77
N GLY A 55 -3.76 4.69 1.49
CA GLY A 55 -4.05 3.37 0.91
C GLY A 55 -5.32 2.73 1.48
N VAL A 56 -5.39 2.58 2.81
CA VAL A 56 -6.55 2.00 3.51
C VAL A 56 -7.81 2.73 3.08
N ALA A 57 -8.80 1.98 2.61
CA ALA A 57 -10.02 2.52 2.04
C ALA A 57 -10.74 3.47 3.04
N PRO A 58 -11.41 4.51 2.52
CA PRO A 58 -12.04 5.52 3.38
C PRO A 58 -13.21 4.96 4.21
N ASP A 59 -13.80 3.85 3.81
CA ASP A 59 -14.81 3.14 4.60
C ASP A 59 -14.22 2.16 5.64
N HIS A 60 -12.88 2.04 5.74
CA HIS A 60 -12.17 1.23 6.73
C HIS A 60 -11.52 2.06 7.86
N GLN A 61 -12.27 3.01 8.43
CA GLN A 61 -11.78 3.93 9.46
C GLN A 61 -11.18 3.24 10.71
N LYS A 62 -11.72 2.08 11.10
CA LYS A 62 -11.20 1.33 12.27
C LYS A 62 -9.74 0.93 12.09
N ILE A 63 -9.32 0.57 10.88
CA ILE A 63 -7.94 0.17 10.58
C ILE A 63 -6.99 1.37 10.72
N LYS A 64 -7.46 2.58 10.37
CA LYS A 64 -6.69 3.84 10.49
C LYS A 64 -6.40 4.26 11.94
N SER A 65 -7.08 3.66 12.92
CA SER A 65 -6.86 3.96 14.36
C SER A 65 -5.45 3.62 14.87
N VAL A 66 -4.69 2.79 14.13
CA VAL A 66 -3.28 2.51 14.43
C VAL A 66 -2.41 3.77 14.47
N THR A 67 -2.82 4.84 13.77
CA THR A 67 -2.15 6.15 13.80
C THR A 67 -2.01 6.73 15.21
N ALA A 68 -2.92 6.41 16.14
CA ALA A 68 -2.78 6.81 17.54
C ALA A 68 -1.59 6.14 18.26
N ALA A 69 -1.14 4.96 17.81
CA ALA A 69 0.11 4.38 18.27
C ALA A 69 1.32 5.09 17.67
N PHE A 70 1.25 5.50 16.40
CA PHE A 70 2.30 6.25 15.72
C PHE A 70 2.49 7.65 16.32
N ASP A 71 1.39 8.35 16.66
CA ASP A 71 1.43 9.61 17.41
C ASP A 71 2.18 9.46 18.74
N ARG A 72 1.95 8.37 19.49
CA ARG A 72 2.67 8.11 20.75
C ARG A 72 4.16 7.87 20.54
N ILE A 73 4.55 7.24 19.43
CA ILE A 73 5.96 7.04 19.07
C ILE A 73 6.60 8.38 18.70
N ALA A 74 5.91 9.20 17.91
CA ALA A 74 6.40 10.50 17.47
C ALA A 74 6.56 11.52 18.63
N ASN A 75 5.82 11.35 19.72
CA ASN A 75 5.95 12.16 20.93
C ASN A 75 7.22 11.84 21.76
N ASN A 76 8.04 10.88 21.35
CA ASN A 76 9.32 10.64 22.01
C ASN A 76 10.25 11.85 21.81
N PRO A 77 10.89 12.42 22.85
CA PRO A 77 11.77 13.57 22.70
C PRO A 77 13.00 13.31 21.82
N ARG A 78 13.35 12.04 21.59
CA ARG A 78 14.44 11.59 20.69
C ARG A 78 13.98 11.33 19.26
N PHE A 79 12.74 11.68 18.92
CA PHE A 79 12.16 11.55 17.59
C PHE A 79 12.00 12.91 16.91
N ARG A 80 12.31 13.00 15.63
CA ARG A 80 11.93 14.13 14.77
C ARG A 80 11.37 13.62 13.46
N PHE A 81 10.44 14.39 12.90
CA PHE A 81 9.87 14.15 11.57
C PHE A 81 10.24 15.28 10.64
N PHE A 82 10.67 14.93 9.43
CA PHE A 82 10.95 15.82 8.31
C PHE A 82 10.09 15.38 7.12
N GLY A 83 8.86 15.86 7.08
CA GLY A 83 7.95 15.71 5.94
C GLY A 83 8.29 16.71 4.82
N ASN A 84 7.78 16.44 3.63
CA ASN A 84 8.11 17.20 2.41
C ASN A 84 9.61 17.13 2.03
N VAL A 85 10.32 16.08 2.46
CA VAL A 85 11.75 15.87 2.18
C VAL A 85 11.94 14.54 1.45
N GLU A 86 12.40 14.60 0.22
CA GLU A 86 12.57 13.44 -0.66
C GLU A 86 14.05 13.08 -0.89
N LEU A 87 14.37 11.80 -0.63
CA LEU A 87 15.66 11.21 -1.00
C LEU A 87 15.80 11.18 -2.53
N GLY A 88 16.92 11.72 -3.02
CA GLY A 88 17.25 11.81 -4.44
C GLY A 88 16.87 13.14 -5.08
N ARG A 89 15.96 13.91 -4.48
CA ARG A 89 15.57 15.25 -4.93
C ARG A 89 16.14 16.35 -4.04
N ASP A 90 15.82 16.28 -2.75
CA ASP A 90 16.19 17.31 -1.78
C ASP A 90 17.52 16.96 -1.08
N LEU A 91 17.69 15.66 -0.77
CA LEU A 91 18.86 15.10 -0.11
C LEU A 91 19.37 13.88 -0.88
N SER A 92 20.69 13.77 -1.08
CA SER A 92 21.31 12.57 -1.66
C SER A 92 21.59 11.50 -0.60
N LEU A 93 21.84 10.25 -1.02
CA LEU A 93 22.24 9.19 -0.08
C LEU A 93 23.55 9.55 0.66
N ASP A 94 24.49 10.21 -0.01
CA ASP A 94 25.76 10.62 0.61
C ASP A 94 25.55 11.73 1.65
N ASP A 95 24.57 12.60 1.44
CA ASP A 95 24.15 13.58 2.47
C ASP A 95 23.64 12.86 3.74
N PHE A 96 22.86 11.77 3.60
CA PHE A 96 22.45 10.95 4.74
C PHE A 96 23.65 10.25 5.40
N LYS A 97 24.56 9.66 4.62
CA LYS A 97 25.77 9.01 5.17
C LYS A 97 26.68 9.98 5.92
N ALA A 98 26.69 11.25 5.54
CA ALA A 98 27.47 12.29 6.22
C ALA A 98 26.89 12.70 7.58
N ASN A 99 25.61 12.42 7.85
CA ASN A 99 24.89 12.90 9.03
C ASN A 99 24.40 11.77 9.97
N TYR A 100 24.30 10.53 9.50
CA TYR A 100 23.72 9.42 10.25
C TYR A 100 24.64 8.21 10.33
N HIS A 101 24.60 7.49 11.45
CA HIS A 101 25.37 6.25 11.63
C HIS A 101 24.69 5.07 10.94
N GLN A 102 23.36 5.10 10.84
CA GLN A 102 22.54 4.07 10.20
C GLN A 102 21.37 4.72 9.46
N ILE A 103 21.00 4.12 8.33
CA ILE A 103 19.92 4.56 7.46
C ILE A 103 19.01 3.38 7.18
N LEU A 104 17.73 3.51 7.52
CA LEU A 104 16.70 2.49 7.31
C LEU A 104 15.73 2.92 6.21
N PHE A 105 15.61 2.13 5.15
CA PHE A 105 14.63 2.35 4.08
C PHE A 105 13.33 1.60 4.35
N SER A 106 12.24 2.35 4.54
CA SER A 106 10.88 1.87 4.77
C SER A 106 9.87 2.51 3.81
N THR A 107 10.28 2.76 2.57
CA THR A 107 9.53 3.48 1.52
C THR A 107 8.34 2.72 0.93
N GLY A 108 8.20 1.44 1.29
CA GLY A 108 7.10 0.60 0.85
C GLY A 108 7.14 0.24 -0.64
N ALA A 109 5.97 0.07 -1.25
CA ALA A 109 5.85 -0.23 -2.68
C ALA A 109 4.87 0.79 -3.29
N GLN A 110 5.34 1.57 -4.26
CA GLN A 110 4.66 2.78 -4.73
C GLN A 110 4.00 2.63 -6.10
N THR A 111 4.38 1.61 -6.88
CA THR A 111 3.81 1.35 -8.21
C THR A 111 3.15 -0.02 -8.25
N ASP A 112 2.55 -0.36 -9.38
CA ASP A 112 1.95 -1.66 -9.66
C ASP A 112 2.82 -2.52 -10.60
N ARG A 113 2.32 -3.73 -10.89
CA ARG A 113 2.89 -4.62 -11.91
C ARG A 113 2.04 -4.52 -13.18
N PRO A 114 2.66 -4.38 -14.37
CA PRO A 114 1.92 -4.46 -15.62
C PRO A 114 1.29 -5.85 -15.79
N LEU A 115 0.17 -5.92 -16.51
CA LEU A 115 -0.46 -7.20 -16.85
C LEU A 115 0.41 -8.00 -17.82
N GLY A 116 1.11 -7.29 -18.72
CA GLY A 116 1.97 -7.92 -19.73
C GLY A 116 1.20 -8.69 -20.80
N ILE A 117 0.00 -8.21 -21.13
CA ILE A 117 -0.87 -8.74 -22.20
C ILE A 117 -1.04 -7.67 -23.30
N PRO A 118 -1.39 -8.03 -24.54
CA PRO A 118 -1.72 -7.06 -25.57
C PRO A 118 -2.84 -6.11 -25.13
N GLY A 119 -2.67 -4.81 -25.37
CA GLY A 119 -3.64 -3.75 -25.06
C GLY A 119 -3.59 -3.23 -23.62
N ASP A 120 -2.64 -3.66 -22.78
CA ASP A 120 -2.46 -3.18 -21.38
C ASP A 120 -2.27 -1.65 -21.31
N GLU A 121 -1.80 -1.04 -22.40
CA GLU A 121 -1.57 0.41 -22.58
C GLU A 121 -2.79 1.21 -23.05
N LEU A 122 -3.92 0.56 -23.37
CA LEU A 122 -5.13 1.25 -23.84
C LEU A 122 -5.69 2.23 -22.79
N ILE A 123 -6.33 3.29 -23.28
CA ILE A 123 -7.01 4.28 -22.43
C ILE A 123 -8.15 3.57 -21.69
N GLY A 124 -8.22 3.72 -20.37
CA GLY A 124 -9.15 2.98 -19.52
C GLY A 124 -8.53 1.74 -18.85
N SER A 125 -7.28 1.38 -19.13
CA SER A 125 -6.51 0.37 -18.39
C SER A 125 -5.61 1.04 -17.34
N HIS A 126 -6.01 0.97 -16.07
CA HIS A 126 -5.35 1.68 -14.97
C HIS A 126 -4.82 0.74 -13.90
N PRO A 127 -3.72 1.09 -13.22
CA PRO A 127 -3.38 0.51 -11.93
C PRO A 127 -4.49 0.72 -10.90
N ALA A 128 -4.84 -0.33 -10.15
CA ALA A 128 -5.73 -0.18 -9.00
C ALA A 128 -5.16 0.79 -7.95
N THR A 129 -3.83 0.83 -7.83
CA THR A 129 -3.10 1.66 -6.86
C THR A 129 -3.29 3.15 -7.11
N GLU A 130 -3.38 3.57 -8.37
CA GLU A 130 -3.67 4.96 -8.75
C GLU A 130 -5.08 5.35 -8.34
N PHE A 131 -6.07 4.50 -8.61
CA PHE A 131 -7.45 4.74 -8.19
C PHE A 131 -7.59 4.82 -6.67
N VAL A 132 -6.89 3.93 -5.96
CA VAL A 132 -6.83 3.94 -4.48
C VAL A 132 -6.24 5.23 -3.95
N ALA A 133 -5.10 5.65 -4.50
CA ALA A 133 -4.43 6.87 -4.09
C ALA A 133 -5.28 8.12 -4.42
N TRP A 134 -5.92 8.13 -5.60
CA TRP A 134 -6.83 9.18 -6.05
C TRP A 134 -8.01 9.35 -5.10
N TYR A 135 -8.77 8.30 -4.77
CA TYR A 135 -9.91 8.47 -3.86
C TYR A 135 -9.48 8.77 -2.42
N ASN A 136 -8.24 8.40 -2.04
CA ASN A 136 -7.71 8.70 -0.71
C ASN A 136 -7.09 10.11 -0.59
N GLY A 137 -7.04 10.90 -1.66
CA GLY A 137 -6.51 12.26 -1.58
C GLY A 137 -4.99 12.34 -1.62
N HIS A 138 -4.31 11.33 -2.17
CA HIS A 138 -2.86 11.38 -2.35
C HIS A 138 -2.48 12.50 -3.34
N PRO A 139 -1.56 13.43 -3.00
CA PRO A 139 -1.24 14.57 -3.85
C PRO A 139 -0.85 14.24 -5.29
N ASP A 140 0.04 13.27 -5.48
CA ASP A 140 0.50 12.87 -6.83
C ASP A 140 -0.60 12.32 -7.75
N PHE A 141 -1.70 11.80 -7.17
CA PHE A 141 -2.77 11.13 -7.93
C PHE A 141 -4.06 11.93 -7.94
N ARG A 142 -4.07 13.13 -7.34
CA ARG A 142 -5.26 13.99 -7.25
C ARG A 142 -5.88 14.27 -8.61
N ASP A 143 -5.02 14.55 -9.59
CA ASP A 143 -5.43 15.00 -10.91
C ASP A 143 -5.68 13.83 -11.89
N CYS A 144 -5.51 12.58 -11.45
CA CYS A 144 -5.89 11.40 -12.22
C CYS A 144 -7.37 11.47 -12.61
N GLN A 145 -7.66 11.10 -13.85
CA GLN A 145 -9.01 11.03 -14.40
C GLN A 145 -9.34 9.58 -14.70
N PHE A 146 -10.53 9.16 -14.28
CA PHE A 146 -11.07 7.84 -14.57
C PHE A 146 -12.41 8.04 -15.28
N ASP A 147 -12.60 7.39 -16.43
CA ASP A 147 -13.87 7.47 -17.15
C ASP A 147 -14.94 6.65 -16.45
N LEU A 148 -15.58 7.25 -15.46
CA LEU A 148 -16.69 6.67 -14.70
C LEU A 148 -18.03 6.73 -15.47
N THR A 149 -18.03 7.14 -16.74
CA THR A 149 -19.22 7.02 -17.61
C THR A 149 -19.40 5.60 -18.16
N GLN A 150 -18.38 4.76 -18.04
CA GLN A 150 -18.44 3.36 -18.42
C GLN A 150 -19.37 2.57 -17.49
N GLU A 151 -20.28 1.77 -18.05
CA GLU A 151 -21.22 0.98 -17.25
C GLU A 151 -20.60 -0.29 -16.68
N ARG A 152 -19.55 -0.83 -17.30
CA ARG A 152 -18.91 -2.11 -16.96
C ARG A 152 -17.42 -1.96 -16.69
N VAL A 153 -17.00 -2.41 -15.51
CA VAL A 153 -15.62 -2.31 -15.02
C VAL A 153 -15.07 -3.70 -14.70
N ALA A 154 -13.83 -3.98 -15.10
CA ALA A 154 -13.10 -5.17 -14.64
C ALA A 154 -12.00 -4.80 -13.64
N VAL A 155 -11.87 -5.56 -12.56
CA VAL A 155 -10.81 -5.47 -11.56
C VAL A 155 -10.06 -6.79 -11.57
N ILE A 156 -8.80 -6.78 -11.99
CA ILE A 156 -7.99 -7.99 -12.15
C ILE A 156 -7.21 -8.25 -10.86
N GLY A 157 -7.49 -9.38 -10.21
CA GLY A 157 -6.91 -9.76 -8.92
C GLY A 157 -7.97 -9.97 -7.85
N VAL A 158 -7.68 -10.85 -6.89
CA VAL A 158 -8.58 -11.23 -5.79
C VAL A 158 -7.91 -11.01 -4.43
N GLY A 159 -7.29 -9.83 -4.25
CA GLY A 159 -6.72 -9.37 -2.98
C GLY A 159 -7.53 -8.22 -2.38
N ASN A 160 -7.22 -7.80 -1.15
CA ASN A 160 -7.95 -6.74 -0.45
C ASN A 160 -8.08 -5.43 -1.27
N VAL A 161 -7.03 -5.04 -2.00
CA VAL A 161 -7.09 -3.83 -2.85
C VAL A 161 -8.10 -3.96 -3.99
N ALA A 162 -8.25 -5.15 -4.59
CA ALA A 162 -9.28 -5.38 -5.60
C ALA A 162 -10.70 -5.24 -5.00
N ILE A 163 -10.87 -5.74 -3.78
CA ILE A 163 -12.11 -5.61 -3.01
C ILE A 163 -12.41 -4.15 -2.69
N ASP A 164 -11.41 -3.37 -2.29
CA ASP A 164 -11.56 -1.94 -2.01
C ASP A 164 -11.96 -1.14 -3.25
N VAL A 165 -11.29 -1.36 -4.39
CA VAL A 165 -11.68 -0.72 -5.67
C VAL A 165 -13.13 -1.04 -6.01
N ALA A 166 -13.52 -2.32 -5.94
CA ALA A 166 -14.89 -2.73 -6.22
C ALA A 166 -15.90 -2.09 -5.25
N ARG A 167 -15.60 -2.07 -3.94
CA ARG A 167 -16.46 -1.45 -2.92
C ARG A 167 -16.65 0.04 -3.17
N ILE A 168 -15.59 0.79 -3.47
CA ILE A 168 -15.69 2.23 -3.74
C ILE A 168 -16.51 2.51 -5.01
N LEU A 169 -16.39 1.68 -6.05
CA LEU A 169 -17.22 1.81 -7.26
C LEU A 169 -18.69 1.44 -7.01
N CYS A 170 -18.95 0.48 -6.11
CA CYS A 170 -20.28 -0.07 -5.86
C CYS A 170 -21.07 0.65 -4.75
N ARG A 171 -20.41 1.31 -3.79
CA ARG A 171 -21.10 2.02 -2.70
C ARG A 171 -21.89 3.23 -3.21
N THR A 172 -22.91 3.60 -2.43
CA THR A 172 -23.70 4.79 -2.70
C THR A 172 -22.97 6.06 -2.24
N GLN A 173 -23.40 7.21 -2.78
CA GLN A 173 -22.90 8.50 -2.31
C GLN A 173 -23.15 8.70 -0.80
N GLU A 174 -24.30 8.26 -0.29
CA GLU A 174 -24.64 8.38 1.14
C GLU A 174 -23.72 7.56 2.06
N GLU A 175 -23.27 6.39 1.60
CA GLU A 175 -22.28 5.59 2.32
C GLU A 175 -20.92 6.29 2.33
N LEU A 176 -20.48 6.80 1.17
CA LEU A 176 -19.17 7.43 1.00
C LEU A 176 -19.07 8.81 1.65
N MET A 177 -20.17 9.58 1.70
CA MET A 177 -20.22 10.89 2.36
C MET A 177 -19.90 10.83 3.86
N LYS A 178 -19.98 9.65 4.50
CA LYS A 178 -19.67 9.45 5.93
C LYS A 178 -18.20 9.12 6.18
N THR A 179 -17.36 9.16 5.14
CA THR A 179 -15.96 8.72 5.16
C THR A 179 -14.97 9.88 4.95
N ASP A 180 -13.67 9.58 5.00
CA ASP A 180 -12.59 10.53 4.69
C ASP A 180 -12.14 10.51 3.21
N ILE A 181 -12.99 10.04 2.30
CA ILE A 181 -12.74 10.06 0.85
C ILE A 181 -12.45 11.48 0.34
N ALA A 182 -11.63 11.65 -0.69
CA ALA A 182 -11.37 12.98 -1.24
C ALA A 182 -12.63 13.60 -1.88
N ASP A 183 -12.84 14.91 -1.71
CA ASP A 183 -14.05 15.61 -2.17
C ASP A 183 -14.25 15.49 -3.68
N TYR A 184 -13.19 15.67 -4.47
CA TYR A 184 -13.25 15.54 -5.93
C TYR A 184 -13.59 14.10 -6.36
N ALA A 185 -13.13 13.09 -5.60
CA ALA A 185 -13.39 11.70 -5.92
C ALA A 185 -14.84 11.34 -5.59
N LEU A 186 -15.36 11.83 -4.46
CA LEU A 186 -16.76 11.72 -4.11
C LEU A 186 -17.66 12.39 -5.16
N GLU A 187 -17.31 13.58 -5.63
CA GLU A 187 -18.04 14.27 -6.69
C GLU A 187 -18.05 13.45 -7.99
N ALA A 188 -16.90 12.94 -8.43
CA ALA A 188 -16.81 12.11 -9.61
C ALA A 188 -17.62 10.80 -9.47
N LEU A 189 -17.52 10.12 -8.32
CA LEU A 189 -18.28 8.90 -8.02
C LEU A 189 -19.79 9.15 -7.96
N SER A 190 -20.24 10.33 -7.51
CA SER A 190 -21.67 10.69 -7.51
C SER A 190 -22.28 10.79 -8.91
N LYS A 191 -21.44 10.99 -9.93
CA LYS A 191 -21.82 11.08 -11.36
C LYS A 191 -21.54 9.78 -12.12
N SER A 192 -21.05 8.74 -11.43
CA SER A 192 -20.68 7.46 -12.04
C SER A 192 -21.88 6.75 -12.65
N GLN A 193 -21.68 6.19 -13.85
CA GLN A 193 -22.66 5.35 -14.55
C GLN A 193 -22.33 3.85 -14.40
N VAL A 194 -21.33 3.50 -13.58
CA VAL A 194 -20.95 2.10 -13.32
C VAL A 194 -22.12 1.33 -12.73
N LYS A 195 -22.52 0.26 -13.44
CA LYS A 195 -23.59 -0.66 -13.06
C LYS A 195 -23.07 -2.06 -12.77
N GLU A 196 -22.03 -2.50 -13.48
CA GLU A 196 -21.46 -3.83 -13.31
C GLU A 196 -19.96 -3.76 -13.03
N VAL A 197 -19.53 -4.43 -11.97
CA VAL A 197 -18.11 -4.58 -11.63
C VAL A 197 -17.78 -6.06 -11.61
N TYR A 198 -16.68 -6.44 -12.25
CA TYR A 198 -16.19 -7.81 -12.31
C TYR A 198 -14.87 -7.90 -11.56
N ILE A 199 -14.75 -8.77 -10.56
CA ILE A 199 -13.47 -9.10 -9.94
C ILE A 199 -12.98 -10.42 -10.53
N LEU A 200 -11.80 -10.42 -11.16
CA LEU A 200 -11.30 -11.55 -11.92
C LEU A 200 -10.10 -12.21 -11.23
N GLY A 201 -10.28 -13.47 -10.80
CA GLY A 201 -9.26 -14.28 -10.16
C GLY A 201 -8.75 -15.40 -11.05
N ARG A 202 -7.43 -15.44 -11.31
CA ARG A 202 -6.80 -16.52 -12.10
C ARG A 202 -6.83 -17.91 -11.45
N ARG A 203 -7.03 -17.99 -10.14
CA ARG A 203 -7.12 -19.23 -9.34
C ARG A 203 -8.52 -19.35 -8.71
N GLY A 204 -8.75 -20.45 -7.97
CA GLY A 204 -10.03 -20.73 -7.32
C GLY A 204 -10.27 -19.95 -6.02
N PRO A 205 -11.46 -20.09 -5.42
CA PRO A 205 -11.86 -19.41 -4.18
C PRO A 205 -10.90 -19.63 -3.00
N ALA A 206 -10.37 -20.85 -2.84
CA ALA A 206 -9.44 -21.19 -1.76
C ALA A 206 -8.11 -20.41 -1.86
N GLN A 207 -7.71 -19.96 -3.06
CA GLN A 207 -6.48 -19.18 -3.25
C GLN A 207 -6.71 -17.67 -3.33
N ALA A 208 -7.92 -17.20 -3.04
CA ALA A 208 -8.21 -15.78 -2.91
C ALA A 208 -7.37 -15.17 -1.77
N ALA A 209 -6.76 -14.02 -2.03
CA ALA A 209 -5.86 -13.35 -1.09
C ALA A 209 -6.57 -12.33 -0.20
N PHE A 210 -7.81 -11.96 -0.51
CA PHE A 210 -8.62 -11.16 0.41
C PHE A 210 -8.98 -11.96 1.67
N THR A 211 -9.32 -11.27 2.77
CA THR A 211 -9.65 -11.96 4.04
C THR A 211 -11.16 -12.04 4.27
N ALA A 212 -11.58 -12.83 5.27
CA ALA A 212 -13.01 -13.13 5.49
C ALA A 212 -13.87 -11.88 5.81
N PRO A 213 -13.40 -10.88 6.60
CA PRO A 213 -14.10 -9.61 6.75
C PRO A 213 -14.37 -8.89 5.42
N GLU A 214 -13.38 -8.78 4.53
CA GLU A 214 -13.55 -8.12 3.23
C GLU A 214 -14.52 -8.88 2.34
N ALA A 215 -14.48 -10.22 2.37
CA ALA A 215 -15.46 -11.06 1.66
C ALA A 215 -16.89 -10.81 2.13
N LYS A 216 -17.08 -10.68 3.46
CA LYS A 216 -18.38 -10.42 4.06
C LYS A 216 -18.93 -9.06 3.65
N GLU A 217 -18.09 -8.03 3.65
CA GLU A 217 -18.48 -6.66 3.30
C GLU A 217 -19.02 -6.54 1.87
N LEU A 218 -18.54 -7.35 0.92
CA LEU A 218 -19.09 -7.41 -0.43
C LEU A 218 -20.58 -7.78 -0.44
N GLY A 219 -21.03 -8.60 0.52
CA GLY A 219 -22.42 -9.03 0.63
C GLY A 219 -23.35 -8.05 1.37
N GLU A 220 -22.82 -6.93 1.87
CA GLU A 220 -23.53 -5.98 2.76
C GLU A 220 -23.71 -4.58 2.16
N MET A 221 -23.30 -4.36 0.91
CA MET A 221 -23.45 -3.07 0.21
C MET A 221 -24.92 -2.70 0.00
N ALA A 222 -25.28 -1.43 0.22
CA ALA A 222 -26.67 -0.98 0.23
C ALA A 222 -27.38 -1.21 -1.12
N ASP A 223 -26.74 -0.83 -2.23
CA ASP A 223 -27.33 -0.84 -3.57
C ASP A 223 -26.47 -1.60 -4.61
N CYS A 224 -25.77 -2.65 -4.15
CA CYS A 224 -25.09 -3.60 -5.03
C CYS A 224 -25.45 -5.06 -4.68
N ASP A 225 -25.85 -5.83 -5.69
CA ASP A 225 -26.00 -7.29 -5.61
C ASP A 225 -24.65 -7.94 -5.91
N THR A 226 -24.15 -8.78 -4.99
CA THR A 226 -22.89 -9.52 -5.17
C THR A 226 -23.16 -10.95 -5.57
N LEU A 227 -22.57 -11.37 -6.69
CA LEU A 227 -22.80 -12.66 -7.32
C LEU A 227 -21.48 -13.42 -7.49
N VAL A 228 -21.56 -14.73 -7.36
CA VAL A 228 -20.49 -15.66 -7.72
C VAL A 228 -21.15 -16.77 -8.55
N PRO A 229 -20.69 -17.07 -9.77
CA PRO A 229 -21.22 -18.21 -10.51
C PRO A 229 -21.07 -19.50 -9.69
N PRO A 230 -22.14 -20.30 -9.49
CA PRO A 230 -22.07 -21.49 -8.64
C PRO A 230 -20.93 -22.45 -9.01
N ALA A 231 -20.72 -22.69 -10.31
CA ALA A 231 -19.64 -23.55 -10.81
C ALA A 231 -18.23 -23.01 -10.51
N GLU A 232 -18.07 -21.70 -10.28
CA GLU A 232 -16.78 -21.08 -9.95
C GLU A 232 -16.56 -20.93 -8.43
N ALA A 233 -17.61 -21.12 -7.62
CA ALA A 233 -17.54 -21.15 -6.16
C ALA A 233 -17.19 -22.55 -5.60
N GLU A 234 -17.38 -23.60 -6.40
CA GLU A 234 -16.99 -24.96 -6.08
C GLU A 234 -15.47 -25.10 -5.99
N LEU A 235 -15.00 -25.87 -5.01
CA LEU A 235 -13.58 -26.17 -4.86
C LEU A 235 -13.21 -27.37 -5.71
N ASP A 236 -12.15 -27.24 -6.51
CA ASP A 236 -11.53 -28.37 -7.20
C ASP A 236 -10.86 -29.33 -6.19
N PRO A 237 -10.53 -30.58 -6.60
CA PRO A 237 -9.93 -31.56 -5.70
C PRO A 237 -8.62 -31.10 -5.02
N LEU A 238 -7.78 -30.31 -5.69
CA LEU A 238 -6.53 -29.81 -5.11
C LEU A 238 -6.83 -28.73 -4.06
N SER A 239 -7.79 -27.86 -4.34
CA SER A 239 -8.26 -26.87 -3.37
C SER A 239 -8.88 -27.54 -2.15
N LEU A 240 -9.75 -28.53 -2.31
CA LEU A 240 -10.33 -29.30 -1.20
C LEU A 240 -9.26 -29.93 -0.30
N ALA A 241 -8.24 -30.54 -0.90
CA ALA A 241 -7.12 -31.11 -0.15
C ALA A 241 -6.34 -30.03 0.63
N SER A 242 -6.09 -28.87 0.03
CA SER A 242 -5.39 -27.76 0.70
C SER A 242 -6.19 -27.17 1.87
N MET A 243 -7.52 -27.18 1.78
CA MET A 243 -8.41 -26.67 2.81
C MET A 243 -8.49 -27.56 4.05
N ALA A 244 -8.12 -28.84 3.96
CA ALA A 244 -8.12 -29.75 5.11
C ALA A 244 -7.15 -29.32 6.22
N SER A 245 -6.10 -28.57 5.87
CA SER A 245 -5.12 -28.00 6.81
C SER A 245 -5.18 -26.47 6.90
N ALA A 246 -6.19 -25.84 6.29
CA ALA A 246 -6.33 -24.39 6.30
C ALA A 246 -6.75 -23.89 7.70
N ASP A 247 -6.39 -22.64 8.00
CA ASP A 247 -6.84 -22.02 9.23
C ASP A 247 -8.35 -21.67 9.17
N ARG A 248 -8.92 -21.35 10.32
CA ARG A 248 -10.34 -21.03 10.43
C ARG A 248 -10.74 -19.79 9.62
N ALA A 249 -9.84 -18.83 9.43
CA ALA A 249 -10.13 -17.61 8.69
C ALA A 249 -10.25 -17.90 7.18
N ASP A 250 -9.36 -18.73 6.64
CA ASP A 250 -9.42 -19.19 5.26
C ASP A 250 -10.64 -20.06 4.99
N VAL A 251 -10.98 -20.98 5.90
CA VAL A 251 -12.22 -21.78 5.80
C VAL A 251 -13.43 -20.85 5.76
N ARG A 252 -13.51 -19.88 6.69
CA ARG A 252 -14.64 -18.94 6.75
C ARG A 252 -14.76 -18.09 5.48
N LYS A 253 -13.65 -17.69 4.89
CA LYS A 253 -13.63 -16.94 3.62
C LYS A 253 -14.27 -17.75 2.49
N VAL A 254 -13.89 -19.03 2.35
CA VAL A 254 -14.46 -19.90 1.31
C VAL A 254 -15.96 -20.11 1.54
N GLU A 255 -16.39 -20.36 2.79
CA GLU A 255 -17.82 -20.49 3.12
C GLU A 255 -18.60 -19.25 2.68
N ILE A 256 -18.10 -18.04 2.93
CA ILE A 256 -18.77 -16.80 2.52
C ILE A 256 -18.90 -16.71 0.99
N ILE A 257 -17.87 -17.09 0.24
CA ILE A 257 -17.92 -17.11 -1.24
C ILE A 257 -19.00 -18.09 -1.73
N GLN A 258 -19.09 -19.27 -1.11
CA GLN A 258 -20.10 -20.27 -1.44
C GLN A 258 -21.51 -19.80 -1.04
N GLU A 259 -21.68 -19.19 0.12
CA GLU A 259 -22.92 -18.55 0.57
C GLU A 259 -23.38 -17.48 -0.45
N LEU A 260 -22.47 -16.65 -0.95
CA LEU A 260 -22.75 -15.64 -1.97
C LEU A 260 -23.19 -16.26 -3.30
N SER A 261 -22.64 -17.42 -3.68
CA SER A 261 -23.01 -18.11 -4.92
C SER A 261 -24.45 -18.63 -4.96
N HIS A 262 -25.07 -18.80 -3.79
CA HIS A 262 -26.46 -19.25 -3.66
C HIS A 262 -27.45 -18.09 -3.55
N ARG A 263 -26.99 -16.83 -3.42
CA ARG A 263 -27.87 -15.67 -3.33
C ARG A 263 -28.50 -15.36 -4.68
N GLN A 264 -29.77 -15.00 -4.66
CA GLN A 264 -30.47 -14.48 -5.83
C GLN A 264 -30.33 -12.94 -5.87
N PRO A 265 -30.18 -12.34 -7.06
CA PRO A 265 -30.22 -10.89 -7.20
C PRO A 265 -31.50 -10.31 -6.59
N THR A 266 -31.36 -9.23 -5.84
CA THR A 266 -32.49 -8.56 -5.16
C THR A 266 -33.05 -7.39 -5.97
N GLY A 267 -32.46 -7.09 -7.13
CA GLY A 267 -32.90 -6.03 -8.03
C GLY A 267 -32.26 -4.67 -7.72
N LYS A 268 -31.10 -4.68 -7.03
CA LYS A 268 -30.32 -3.47 -6.76
C LYS A 268 -29.77 -2.88 -8.06
N ALA A 269 -29.45 -1.59 -8.04
CA ALA A 269 -29.05 -0.88 -9.25
C ALA A 269 -27.69 -1.33 -9.78
N LYS A 270 -26.78 -1.75 -8.88
CA LYS A 270 -25.44 -2.24 -9.24
C LYS A 270 -25.28 -3.74 -9.00
N ARG A 271 -24.33 -4.33 -9.73
CA ARG A 271 -23.95 -5.74 -9.63
C ARG A 271 -22.44 -5.88 -9.54
N LEU A 272 -21.98 -6.67 -8.57
CA LEU A 272 -20.60 -7.10 -8.44
C LEU A 272 -20.52 -8.59 -8.72
N THR A 273 -19.73 -9.00 -9.69
CA THR A 273 -19.53 -10.43 -10.02
C THR A 273 -18.11 -10.85 -9.69
N LEU A 274 -17.93 -11.78 -8.77
CA LEU A 274 -16.64 -12.43 -8.55
C LEU A 274 -16.50 -13.61 -9.51
N ARG A 275 -15.45 -13.59 -10.33
CA ARG A 275 -15.11 -14.65 -11.26
C ARG A 275 -13.81 -15.32 -10.82
N PHE A 276 -13.81 -16.65 -10.80
CA PHE A 276 -12.63 -17.45 -10.44
C PHE A 276 -12.20 -18.32 -11.61
N LEU A 277 -10.94 -18.77 -11.56
CA LEU A 277 -10.33 -19.58 -12.61
C LEU A 277 -10.44 -18.90 -14.00
N VAL A 278 -10.23 -17.58 -14.05
CA VAL A 278 -10.20 -16.82 -15.31
C VAL A 278 -9.01 -15.88 -15.36
N SER A 279 -8.37 -15.79 -16.52
CA SER A 279 -7.25 -14.86 -16.76
C SER A 279 -7.56 -13.96 -17.95
N PRO A 280 -7.28 -12.64 -17.88
CA PRO A 280 -7.26 -11.80 -19.07
C PRO A 280 -6.10 -12.20 -19.97
N THR A 281 -6.35 -12.19 -21.28
CA THR A 281 -5.37 -12.55 -22.32
C THR A 281 -5.11 -11.41 -23.29
N GLU A 282 -6.05 -10.48 -23.44
CA GLU A 282 -5.98 -9.34 -24.35
C GLU A 282 -7.02 -8.29 -23.94
N LEU A 283 -6.65 -7.01 -24.01
CA LEU A 283 -7.59 -5.88 -24.00
C LEU A 283 -7.78 -5.40 -25.43
N ILE A 284 -9.03 -5.25 -25.85
CA ILE A 284 -9.41 -4.86 -27.20
C ILE A 284 -9.93 -3.44 -27.15
N GLY A 285 -9.28 -2.57 -27.92
CA GLY A 285 -9.61 -1.14 -27.99
C GLY A 285 -10.62 -0.80 -29.08
N ASP A 286 -11.22 0.38 -28.98
CA ASP A 286 -11.92 1.03 -30.08
C ASP A 286 -10.96 1.81 -31.01
N GLU A 287 -11.51 2.47 -32.03
CA GLU A 287 -10.72 3.26 -32.99
C GLU A 287 -9.99 4.45 -32.35
N ALA A 288 -10.45 4.91 -31.18
CA ALA A 288 -9.84 6.00 -30.42
C ALA A 288 -8.84 5.50 -29.36
N GLY A 289 -8.60 4.19 -29.27
CA GLY A 289 -7.67 3.60 -28.32
C GLY A 289 -8.22 3.40 -26.90
N HIS A 290 -9.53 3.47 -26.71
CA HIS A 290 -10.18 3.18 -25.42
C HIS A 290 -10.49 1.70 -25.30
N VAL A 291 -10.31 1.13 -24.10
CA VAL A 291 -10.72 -0.25 -23.82
C VAL A 291 -12.22 -0.39 -24.10
N LYS A 292 -12.59 -1.44 -24.83
CA LYS A 292 -13.98 -1.77 -25.15
C LYS A 292 -14.35 -3.19 -24.73
N GLN A 293 -13.41 -4.12 -24.85
CA GLN A 293 -13.61 -5.52 -24.50
C GLN A 293 -12.36 -6.11 -23.87
N MET A 294 -12.55 -7.16 -23.08
CA MET A 294 -11.49 -7.96 -22.50
C MET A 294 -11.70 -9.43 -22.89
N LYS A 295 -10.67 -10.04 -23.47
CA LYS A 295 -10.68 -11.48 -23.76
C LYS A 295 -10.17 -12.25 -22.56
N LEU A 296 -10.96 -13.21 -22.10
CA LEU A 296 -10.65 -14.07 -20.98
C LEU A 296 -10.40 -15.50 -21.44
N VAL A 297 -9.57 -16.22 -20.70
CA VAL A 297 -9.42 -17.67 -20.80
C VAL A 297 -9.75 -18.30 -19.45
N HIS A 298 -10.46 -19.43 -19.49
CA HIS A 298 -10.69 -20.22 -18.29
C HIS A 298 -9.43 -21.00 -17.93
N ASN A 299 -9.20 -21.18 -16.64
CA ASN A 299 -8.07 -21.87 -16.08
C ASN A 299 -8.50 -23.14 -15.34
N GLU A 300 -7.54 -24.01 -15.13
CA GLU A 300 -7.62 -25.10 -14.15
C GLU A 300 -6.39 -25.06 -13.25
N LEU A 301 -6.52 -25.60 -12.04
CA LEU A 301 -5.39 -25.70 -11.11
C LEU A 301 -4.56 -26.94 -11.39
N TYR A 302 -3.24 -26.81 -11.20
CA TYR A 302 -2.31 -27.91 -11.16
C TYR A 302 -1.32 -27.71 -10.01
N ALA A 303 -0.84 -28.81 -9.44
CA ALA A 303 0.24 -28.80 -8.46
C ALA A 303 1.60 -28.81 -9.18
N THR A 304 2.50 -27.91 -8.78
CA THR A 304 3.91 -27.96 -9.19
C THR A 304 4.65 -29.08 -8.45
N ASP A 305 5.82 -29.49 -8.94
CA ASP A 305 6.68 -30.47 -8.25
C ASP A 305 7.05 -30.05 -6.81
N ALA A 306 7.11 -28.74 -6.55
CA ALA A 306 7.32 -28.17 -5.21
C ALA A 306 6.07 -28.15 -4.31
N GLY A 307 4.96 -28.77 -4.74
CA GLY A 307 3.70 -28.82 -4.00
C GLY A 307 2.83 -27.55 -4.07
N SER A 308 3.34 -26.46 -4.66
CA SER A 308 2.57 -25.21 -4.80
C SER A 308 1.46 -25.34 -5.87
N LEU A 309 0.30 -24.73 -5.64
CA LEU A 309 -0.79 -24.69 -6.61
C LEU A 309 -0.66 -23.50 -7.57
N ARG A 310 -0.74 -23.77 -8.86
CA ARG A 310 -0.72 -22.78 -9.96
C ARG A 310 -1.90 -22.99 -10.90
N SER A 311 -2.23 -21.96 -11.67
CA SER A 311 -3.25 -22.02 -12.71
C SER A 311 -2.60 -22.23 -14.08
N ARG A 312 -3.24 -23.00 -14.96
CA ARG A 312 -2.91 -23.08 -16.39
C ARG A 312 -4.16 -22.84 -17.23
N SER A 313 -3.98 -22.22 -18.39
CA SER A 313 -5.07 -21.89 -19.30
C SER A 313 -5.62 -23.14 -19.99
N THR A 314 -6.93 -23.16 -20.17
CA THR A 314 -7.66 -24.15 -20.99
C THR A 314 -7.87 -23.60 -22.40
N ASP A 315 -8.57 -24.37 -23.23
CA ASP A 315 -9.04 -23.99 -24.57
C ASP A 315 -10.33 -23.14 -24.55
N ARG A 316 -10.98 -23.01 -23.39
CA ARG A 316 -12.22 -22.23 -23.25
C ARG A 316 -11.91 -20.74 -23.08
N THR A 317 -12.44 -19.93 -23.98
CA THR A 317 -12.33 -18.47 -23.95
C THR A 317 -13.69 -17.80 -23.88
N GLU A 318 -13.74 -16.60 -23.31
CA GLU A 318 -14.92 -15.73 -23.35
C GLU A 318 -14.49 -14.28 -23.61
N THR A 319 -15.44 -13.42 -23.95
CA THR A 319 -15.20 -11.99 -24.15
C THR A 319 -16.17 -11.22 -23.29
N LEU A 320 -15.65 -10.24 -22.57
CA LEU A 320 -16.39 -9.40 -21.66
C LEU A 320 -16.36 -7.95 -22.18
N ASP A 321 -17.54 -7.35 -22.36
CA ASP A 321 -17.62 -5.92 -22.65
C ASP A 321 -17.30 -5.12 -21.38
N VAL A 322 -16.20 -4.37 -21.41
CA VAL A 322 -15.76 -3.50 -20.32
C VAL A 322 -15.10 -2.26 -20.91
N GLY A 323 -15.41 -1.09 -20.33
CA GLY A 323 -14.81 0.18 -20.75
C GLY A 323 -13.70 0.68 -19.82
N LEU A 324 -13.59 0.08 -18.64
CA LEU A 324 -12.64 0.47 -17.61
C LEU A 324 -12.07 -0.77 -16.93
N VAL A 325 -10.75 -0.79 -16.73
CA VAL A 325 -10.01 -1.91 -16.19
C VAL A 325 -9.07 -1.43 -15.09
N PHE A 326 -9.09 -2.09 -13.94
CA PHE A 326 -8.17 -1.87 -12.84
C PHE A 326 -7.29 -3.11 -12.60
N ARG A 327 -5.99 -3.00 -12.82
CA ARG A 327 -5.04 -4.08 -12.50
C ARG A 327 -4.61 -4.02 -11.03
N SER A 328 -4.98 -5.05 -10.26
CA SER A 328 -4.74 -5.21 -8.83
C SER A 328 -3.96 -6.50 -8.55
N ILE A 329 -2.86 -6.68 -9.29
CA ILE A 329 -2.03 -7.90 -9.27
C ILE A 329 -0.74 -7.75 -8.42
N GLY A 330 -0.74 -6.77 -7.53
CA GLY A 330 0.32 -6.51 -6.55
C GLY A 330 1.08 -5.21 -6.81
N TYR A 331 1.56 -4.59 -5.74
CA TYR A 331 2.45 -3.44 -5.83
C TYR A 331 3.86 -3.86 -6.27
N ARG A 332 4.72 -2.87 -6.50
CA ARG A 332 6.15 -3.00 -6.75
C ARG A 332 6.89 -1.84 -6.08
N GLY A 333 8.06 -2.13 -5.51
CA GLY A 333 8.99 -1.09 -5.05
C GLY A 333 9.53 -0.27 -6.22
N VAL A 334 10.05 0.90 -5.89
CA VAL A 334 10.74 1.80 -6.83
C VAL A 334 12.21 1.89 -6.40
N PRO A 335 13.18 1.81 -7.33
CA PRO A 335 14.59 1.97 -7.00
C PRO A 335 14.84 3.36 -6.41
N LEU A 336 15.65 3.41 -5.34
CA LEU A 336 16.11 4.66 -4.73
C LEU A 336 17.52 4.99 -5.23
N PRO A 337 17.83 6.26 -5.55
CA PRO A 337 19.16 6.64 -6.02
C PRO A 337 20.27 6.21 -5.06
N GLY A 338 21.25 5.45 -5.59
CA GLY A 338 22.41 4.97 -4.82
C GLY A 338 22.13 3.77 -3.90
N VAL A 339 20.92 3.21 -3.90
CA VAL A 339 20.55 2.05 -3.07
C VAL A 339 20.42 0.80 -3.96
N PRO A 340 21.00 -0.35 -3.58
CA PRO A 340 20.78 -1.61 -4.29
C PRO A 340 19.30 -1.93 -4.49
N PHE A 341 18.95 -2.44 -5.67
CA PHE A 341 17.57 -2.78 -6.00
C PHE A 341 17.51 -4.04 -6.86
N ASN A 342 16.56 -4.93 -6.58
CA ASN A 342 16.27 -6.10 -7.42
C ASN A 342 15.03 -5.82 -8.25
N ASP A 343 15.20 -5.55 -9.54
CA ASP A 343 14.10 -5.18 -10.44
C ASP A 343 13.06 -6.28 -10.65
N SER A 344 13.49 -7.55 -10.60
CA SER A 344 12.61 -8.69 -10.81
C SER A 344 11.63 -8.85 -9.64
N TRP A 345 12.13 -8.66 -8.42
CA TRP A 345 11.32 -8.82 -7.21
C TRP A 345 10.64 -7.52 -6.77
N GLY A 346 11.20 -6.37 -7.16
CA GLY A 346 10.72 -5.05 -6.81
C GLY A 346 10.99 -4.68 -5.35
N VAL A 347 12.16 -5.07 -4.82
CA VAL A 347 12.57 -4.89 -3.41
C VAL A 347 14.04 -4.50 -3.32
N ILE A 348 14.43 -3.94 -2.17
CA ILE A 348 15.85 -3.79 -1.81
C ILE A 348 16.37 -5.16 -1.35
N PRO A 349 17.40 -5.72 -2.01
CA PRO A 349 17.98 -7.00 -1.63
C PRO A 349 18.60 -6.89 -0.23
N ASN A 350 18.31 -7.85 0.63
CA ASN A 350 18.70 -7.80 2.04
C ASN A 350 18.87 -9.18 2.67
N ASP A 351 19.58 -9.22 3.79
CA ASP A 351 19.66 -10.35 4.72
C ASP A 351 19.28 -9.88 6.13
N ALA A 352 18.22 -10.44 6.71
CA ALA A 352 17.62 -10.01 7.98
C ALA A 352 17.48 -8.48 8.12
N GLY A 353 17.17 -7.79 7.01
CA GLY A 353 17.03 -6.33 6.94
C GLY A 353 18.32 -5.54 6.66
N ARG A 354 19.52 -6.14 6.70
CA ARG A 354 20.76 -5.50 6.22
C ARG A 354 20.75 -5.45 4.70
N VAL A 355 20.94 -4.28 4.10
CA VAL A 355 20.96 -4.17 2.64
C VAL A 355 22.19 -4.90 2.09
N ILE A 356 22.02 -5.69 1.03
CA ILE A 356 23.07 -6.51 0.43
C ILE A 356 23.47 -5.94 -0.93
N ASP A 357 24.77 -5.85 -1.19
CA ASP A 357 25.28 -5.60 -2.53
C ASP A 357 25.06 -6.85 -3.40
N MET A 358 24.36 -6.69 -4.53
CA MET A 358 23.98 -7.83 -5.37
C MET A 358 25.16 -8.53 -6.07
N GLN A 359 26.29 -7.84 -6.23
CA GLN A 359 27.51 -8.37 -6.85
C GLN A 359 28.37 -9.11 -5.82
N THR A 360 28.64 -8.48 -4.67
CA THR A 360 29.54 -9.07 -3.65
C THR A 360 28.82 -10.04 -2.71
N LYS A 361 27.49 -9.93 -2.59
CA LYS A 361 26.65 -10.61 -1.60
C LYS A 361 26.94 -10.23 -0.14
N GLU A 362 27.70 -9.16 0.07
CA GLU A 362 28.04 -8.65 1.40
C GLU A 362 27.08 -7.53 1.85
N PRO A 363 26.86 -7.36 3.16
CA PRO A 363 26.14 -6.22 3.71
C PRO A 363 26.77 -4.88 3.33
N VAL A 364 25.93 -3.93 2.92
CA VAL A 364 26.31 -2.53 2.75
C VAL A 364 26.23 -1.86 4.11
N CYS A 365 27.40 -1.57 4.69
CA CYS A 365 27.52 -1.01 6.04
C CYS A 365 26.57 0.18 6.28
N GLY A 366 25.82 0.12 7.39
CA GLY A 366 24.91 1.15 7.84
C GLY A 366 23.62 1.33 7.03
N LEU A 367 23.37 0.51 6.00
CA LEU A 367 22.13 0.54 5.22
C LEU A 367 21.22 -0.64 5.58
N TYR A 368 19.97 -0.33 5.91
CA TYR A 368 18.96 -1.30 6.31
C TYR A 368 17.65 -1.08 5.56
N THR A 369 16.78 -2.07 5.55
CA THR A 369 15.46 -1.96 4.95
C THR A 369 14.41 -2.69 5.78
N ALA A 370 13.17 -2.20 5.79
CA ALA A 370 12.03 -2.83 6.47
C ALA A 370 10.71 -2.63 5.71
N GLY A 371 9.72 -3.46 6.01
CA GLY A 371 8.38 -3.39 5.42
C GLY A 371 8.31 -3.93 3.99
N TRP A 372 7.42 -3.37 3.19
CA TRP A 372 7.18 -3.87 1.83
C TRP A 372 8.37 -3.69 0.89
N ILE A 373 9.21 -2.68 1.08
CA ILE A 373 10.42 -2.51 0.27
C ILE A 373 11.48 -3.59 0.59
N LYS A 374 11.40 -4.23 1.78
CA LYS A 374 12.21 -5.38 2.20
C LYS A 374 11.64 -6.72 1.73
N ARG A 375 10.36 -6.97 2.04
CA ARG A 375 9.70 -8.30 1.93
C ARG A 375 8.84 -8.48 0.66
N GLY A 376 8.61 -7.39 -0.07
CA GLY A 376 7.58 -7.31 -1.09
C GLY A 376 6.21 -6.94 -0.51
N PRO A 377 5.24 -6.55 -1.35
CA PRO A 377 3.99 -5.92 -0.91
C PRO A 377 2.91 -6.94 -0.58
N THR A 378 3.20 -7.74 0.45
CA THR A 378 2.24 -8.68 1.01
C THR A 378 2.12 -8.49 2.52
N GLY A 379 0.96 -8.85 3.06
CA GLY A 379 0.64 -8.72 4.48
C GLY A 379 -0.06 -7.41 4.85
N VAL A 380 -0.77 -7.45 5.97
CA VAL A 380 -1.50 -6.32 6.55
C VAL A 380 -0.59 -5.42 7.39
N ILE A 381 -1.09 -4.28 7.86
CA ILE A 381 -0.32 -3.30 8.66
C ILE A 381 0.47 -3.98 9.79
N GLY A 382 -0.17 -4.85 10.57
CA GLY A 382 0.45 -5.53 11.71
C GLY A 382 1.61 -6.46 11.35
N THR A 383 1.68 -6.97 10.11
CA THR A 383 2.81 -7.83 9.66
C THR A 383 4.13 -7.08 9.61
N ASN A 384 4.10 -5.74 9.48
CA ASN A 384 5.29 -4.92 9.47
C ASN A 384 5.94 -4.78 10.85
N LYS A 385 5.23 -5.09 11.94
CA LYS A 385 5.77 -4.94 13.30
C LYS A 385 6.88 -5.97 13.62
N PRO A 386 6.66 -7.29 13.49
CA PRO A 386 7.74 -8.25 13.71
C PRO A 386 8.88 -8.11 12.68
N ASP A 387 8.56 -7.74 11.44
CA ASP A 387 9.54 -7.49 10.38
C ASP A 387 10.47 -6.29 10.66
N ALA A 388 9.89 -5.17 11.10
CA ALA A 388 10.68 -4.02 11.53
C ALA A 388 11.51 -4.36 12.78
N ALA A 389 10.99 -5.18 13.69
CA ALA A 389 11.73 -5.62 14.86
C ALA A 389 12.97 -6.44 14.48
N GLU A 390 12.85 -7.42 13.59
CA GLU A 390 13.98 -8.22 13.07
C GLU A 390 15.08 -7.32 12.48
N THR A 391 14.68 -6.34 11.67
CA THR A 391 15.62 -5.38 11.07
C THR A 391 16.35 -4.57 12.13
N VAL A 392 15.63 -4.11 13.15
CA VAL A 392 16.23 -3.33 14.24
C VAL A 392 17.14 -4.20 15.11
N GLU A 393 16.87 -5.50 15.31
CA GLU A 393 17.85 -6.37 15.99
C GLU A 393 19.18 -6.39 15.25
N SER A 394 19.15 -6.55 13.93
CA SER A 394 20.34 -6.47 13.07
C SER A 394 21.06 -5.12 13.21
N MET A 395 20.31 -4.01 13.22
CA MET A 395 20.88 -2.67 13.44
C MET A 395 21.57 -2.54 14.80
N LEU A 396 20.97 -3.07 15.86
CA LEU A 396 21.51 -3.00 17.22
C LEU A 396 22.74 -3.89 17.41
N GLU A 397 22.75 -5.06 16.75
CA GLU A 397 23.92 -5.94 16.68
C GLU A 397 25.11 -5.21 16.02
N ASP A 398 24.89 -4.61 14.84
CA ASP A 398 25.93 -3.87 14.11
C ASP A 398 26.44 -2.67 14.94
N ALA A 399 25.55 -1.97 15.64
CA ALA A 399 25.93 -0.87 16.52
C ALA A 399 26.83 -1.32 17.68
N ARG A 400 26.57 -2.48 18.27
CA ARG A 400 27.40 -3.07 19.35
C ARG A 400 28.76 -3.53 18.82
N ASN A 401 28.81 -4.02 17.59
CA ASN A 401 30.05 -4.46 16.93
C ASN A 401 30.88 -3.28 16.38
N GLY A 402 30.26 -2.11 16.23
CA GLY A 402 30.90 -0.93 15.65
C GLY A 402 30.85 -0.89 14.12
N ASP A 403 30.01 -1.72 13.50
CA ASP A 403 29.78 -1.80 12.04
C ASP A 403 28.85 -0.67 11.57
N LEU A 404 29.25 0.56 11.87
CA LEU A 404 28.48 1.78 11.66
C LEU A 404 29.13 2.66 10.58
N LEU A 405 28.31 3.51 9.96
CA LEU A 405 28.85 4.65 9.20
C LEU A 405 29.59 5.58 10.17
N ALA A 406 30.58 6.31 9.64
CA ALA A 406 31.33 7.33 10.35
C ALA A 406 30.93 8.74 9.85
N PRO A 407 29.73 9.24 10.20
CA PRO A 407 29.26 10.54 9.74
C PRO A 407 30.15 11.69 10.24
N ALA A 408 30.42 12.65 9.36
CA ALA A 408 31.18 13.86 9.71
C ALA A 408 30.37 14.84 10.56
N HIS A 409 29.04 14.79 10.50
CA HIS A 409 28.12 15.76 11.09
C HIS A 409 27.01 15.08 11.90
N ALA A 410 27.41 14.23 12.85
CA ALA A 410 26.53 13.31 13.58
C ALA A 410 25.68 13.94 14.71
N THR A 411 25.35 15.23 14.68
CA THR A 411 24.56 15.90 15.74
C THR A 411 23.14 16.19 15.29
N SER A 412 22.20 16.27 16.23
CA SER A 412 20.81 16.68 15.96
C SER A 412 20.75 18.02 15.26
N GLU A 413 21.50 18.97 15.76
CA GLU A 413 21.46 20.36 15.37
C GLU A 413 22.04 20.51 13.96
N SER A 414 23.17 19.86 13.67
CA SER A 414 23.77 19.87 12.33
C SER A 414 22.85 19.22 11.29
N ALA A 415 22.28 18.05 11.60
CA ALA A 415 21.38 17.36 10.69
C ALA A 415 20.12 18.20 10.40
N ALA A 416 19.49 18.78 11.43
CA ALA A 416 18.29 19.61 11.22
C ALA A 416 18.58 20.90 10.46
N ALA A 417 19.67 21.60 10.77
CA ALA A 417 20.07 22.81 10.05
C ALA A 417 20.33 22.52 8.57
N PHE A 418 21.01 21.40 8.29
CA PHE A 418 21.31 20.96 6.93
C PHE A 418 20.05 20.57 6.15
N VAL A 419 19.11 19.85 6.76
CA VAL A 419 17.82 19.51 6.13
C VAL A 419 17.03 20.79 5.82
N LEU A 420 16.98 21.75 6.74
CA LEU A 420 16.30 23.03 6.55
C LEU A 420 16.92 23.89 5.45
N GLU A 421 18.25 23.89 5.33
CA GLU A 421 18.96 24.56 4.24
C GLU A 421 18.58 23.98 2.88
N ARG A 422 18.46 22.64 2.78
CA ARG A 422 18.14 21.93 1.53
C ARG A 422 16.65 21.96 1.19
N GLN A 423 15.78 21.99 2.20
CA GLN A 423 14.33 22.04 2.04
C GLN A 423 13.73 23.04 3.06
N PRO A 424 13.64 24.33 2.70
CA PRO A 424 13.11 25.37 3.58
C PRO A 424 11.61 25.22 3.90
N GLU A 425 10.86 24.49 3.06
CA GLU A 425 9.44 24.20 3.25
C GLU A 425 9.20 22.80 3.84
N LEU A 426 10.17 22.29 4.63
CA LEU A 426 9.98 21.04 5.36
C LEU A 426 8.80 21.15 6.34
N VAL A 427 8.16 20.03 6.60
CA VAL A 427 7.03 19.94 7.53
C VAL A 427 7.44 19.12 8.74
N THR A 428 7.47 19.75 9.91
CA THR A 428 7.77 19.04 11.16
C THR A 428 6.56 18.25 11.64
N TYR A 429 6.75 17.39 12.67
CA TYR A 429 5.60 16.69 13.25
C TYR A 429 4.58 17.65 13.88
N ALA A 430 5.04 18.76 14.45
CA ALA A 430 4.17 19.77 15.03
C ALA A 430 3.32 20.45 13.95
N ASP A 431 3.91 20.77 12.80
CA ASP A 431 3.21 21.30 11.62
C ASP A 431 2.19 20.29 11.10
N TRP A 432 2.58 19.01 10.98
CA TRP A 432 1.64 17.95 10.65
C TRP A 432 0.44 17.90 11.61
N LYS A 433 0.64 18.03 12.93
CA LYS A 433 -0.46 18.04 13.90
C LYS A 433 -1.39 19.26 13.73
N GLN A 434 -0.89 20.40 13.24
CA GLN A 434 -1.73 21.54 12.88
C GLN A 434 -2.60 21.21 11.66
N LEU A 435 -2.01 20.67 10.59
CA LEU A 435 -2.76 20.20 9.42
C LEU A 435 -3.81 19.14 9.78
N ASP A 436 -3.43 18.15 10.59
CA ASP A 436 -4.32 17.10 11.08
C ASP A 436 -5.54 17.70 11.82
N ALA A 437 -5.31 18.70 12.67
CA ALA A 437 -6.40 19.39 13.38
C ALA A 437 -7.32 20.15 12.41
N MET A 438 -6.77 20.84 11.41
CA MET A 438 -7.56 21.53 10.39
C MET A 438 -8.44 20.55 9.59
N GLU A 439 -7.88 19.42 9.15
CA GLU A 439 -8.65 18.38 8.43
C GLU A 439 -9.77 17.78 9.28
N LEU A 440 -9.49 17.50 10.56
CA LEU A 440 -10.47 16.95 11.51
C LEU A 440 -11.59 17.95 11.78
N ASN A 441 -11.27 19.23 11.97
CA ASN A 441 -12.26 20.29 12.20
C ASN A 441 -13.19 20.44 10.99
N LYS A 442 -12.63 20.51 9.79
CA LYS A 442 -13.41 20.56 8.54
C LYS A 442 -14.27 19.30 8.35
N GLY A 443 -13.75 18.14 8.73
CA GLY A 443 -14.52 16.90 8.80
C GLY A 443 -15.73 17.00 9.72
N LYS A 444 -15.51 17.45 10.95
CA LYS A 444 -16.57 17.60 11.95
C LYS A 444 -17.70 18.51 11.48
N GLU A 445 -17.38 19.62 10.83
CA GLU A 445 -18.36 20.56 10.24
C GLU A 445 -19.26 19.89 9.19
N GLN A 446 -18.74 18.87 8.49
CA GLN A 446 -19.45 18.11 7.45
C GLN A 446 -20.00 16.77 7.93
N GLY A 447 -19.88 16.42 9.22
CA GLY A 447 -20.29 15.11 9.74
C GLY A 447 -19.39 13.95 9.28
N ARG A 448 -18.12 14.22 8.99
CA ARG A 448 -17.12 13.30 8.45
C ARG A 448 -15.94 13.11 9.41
N PRO A 449 -15.20 11.99 9.34
CA PRO A 449 -14.02 11.78 10.17
C PRO A 449 -12.94 12.85 9.96
N ARG A 450 -12.71 13.25 8.71
CA ARG A 450 -11.83 14.35 8.29
C ARG A 450 -12.14 14.75 6.84
N VAL A 451 -11.71 15.95 6.44
CA VAL A 451 -11.61 16.35 5.04
C VAL A 451 -10.15 16.67 4.75
N LYS A 452 -9.53 15.90 3.85
CA LYS A 452 -8.09 15.96 3.61
C LYS A 452 -7.70 17.18 2.77
N PHE A 453 -6.56 17.77 3.09
CA PHE A 453 -5.80 18.49 2.08
C PHE A 453 -5.28 17.50 1.05
N THR A 454 -5.36 17.87 -0.23
CA THR A 454 -5.05 16.95 -1.35
C THR A 454 -4.00 17.50 -2.29
N ARG A 455 -3.49 18.71 -2.04
CA ARG A 455 -2.33 19.30 -2.72
C ARG A 455 -1.28 19.69 -1.69
N ILE A 456 -0.01 19.56 -2.03
CA ILE A 456 1.09 19.96 -1.15
C ILE A 456 1.09 21.48 -0.98
N GLU A 457 0.80 22.22 -2.05
CA GLU A 457 0.73 23.68 -2.04
C GLU A 457 -0.33 24.18 -1.05
N ASP A 458 -1.50 23.53 -1.00
CA ASP A 458 -2.58 23.87 -0.07
C ASP A 458 -2.17 23.57 1.39
N MET A 459 -1.45 22.47 1.63
CA MET A 459 -0.91 22.13 2.96
C MET A 459 0.10 23.18 3.43
N LEU A 460 1.03 23.56 2.57
CA LEU A 460 2.05 24.56 2.88
C LEU A 460 1.46 25.97 3.03
N ALA A 461 0.44 26.31 2.25
CA ALA A 461 -0.31 27.56 2.42
C ALA A 461 -1.02 27.59 3.78
N ALA A 462 -1.72 26.51 4.16
CA ALA A 462 -2.45 26.42 5.43
C ALA A 462 -1.53 26.54 6.66
N LEU A 463 -0.27 26.09 6.57
CA LEU A 463 0.72 26.22 7.64
C LEU A 463 1.30 27.64 7.81
N ARG A 464 1.07 28.53 6.83
CA ARG A 464 1.54 29.92 6.87
C ARG A 464 0.50 30.90 7.43
N GLU A 465 -0.76 30.46 7.53
CA GLU A 465 -1.87 31.20 8.14
C GLU A 465 -1.89 31.02 9.66
#